data_AF-A0A2C9LGV3-F1
#
_entry.id   AF-A0A2C9LGV3-F1
#
_cell.length_a   1.000
_cell.length_b   1.000
_cell.length_c   1.000
_cell.angle_alpha   90.00
_cell.angle_beta   90.00
_cell.angle_gamma   90.00
#
_symmetry.space_group_name_H-M   'P 1'
#
loop_
_entity.id
_entity.type
_entity.pdbx_description
1 polymer ?
#
loop_
_entity_poly.entity_id
_entity_poly.type
_entity_poly.pdbx_seq_one_letter_code
_entity_poly.pdbx_strand_id
1 'polypeptide(L)'
;MRPYLELVEIGLKLHSLEEIKELLSHVLEDVDLVKKKGELWIEEKETSTFVEMKQFITEKTSEILKRCTSVTSEQTKELDVPALSVEKGDKDDASSKTVTEISTLSSKDTVYLQLTEKVNEIDSNFSLQSKQFKKLQQKLKDQQTINKRQEDTIEKRLNDFEKENNSKINETHKTFNERFQEIRVEFMTELQAASSFISQQQTQWETLCVELKEKKKT
;
A
#
# COMPACT_ATOMS: atom_id res chain seq x y z
N MET A 1 33.12 -43.54 -3.62
CA MET A 1 31.66 -43.50 -3.37
C MET A 1 31.40 -42.41 -2.35
N ARG A 2 30.34 -41.60 -2.50
CA ARG A 2 29.95 -40.63 -1.47
C ARG A 2 29.28 -41.36 -0.30
N PRO A 3 29.52 -40.97 0.97
CA PRO A 3 28.83 -41.52 2.13
C PRO A 3 27.31 -41.38 1.99
N TYR A 4 26.57 -42.44 2.35
CA TYR A 4 25.11 -42.47 2.28
C TYR A 4 24.45 -41.32 3.06
N LEU A 5 25.00 -40.98 4.24
CA LEU A 5 24.49 -39.89 5.07
C LEU A 5 24.57 -38.52 4.38
N GLU A 6 25.65 -38.23 3.65
CA GLU A 6 25.79 -36.98 2.89
C GLU A 6 24.79 -36.90 1.73
N LEU A 7 24.50 -38.04 1.10
CA LEU A 7 23.50 -38.14 0.03
C LEU A 7 22.08 -37.88 0.56
N VAL A 8 21.74 -38.42 1.72
CA VAL A 8 20.45 -38.19 2.38
C VAL A 8 20.32 -36.72 2.82
N GLU A 9 21.36 -36.14 3.42
CA GLU A 9 21.36 -34.74 3.85
C GLU A 9 21.17 -33.77 2.67
N ILE A 10 21.90 -33.99 1.57
CA ILE A 10 21.74 -33.20 0.34
C ILE A 10 20.34 -33.40 -0.25
N GLY A 11 19.80 -34.62 -0.22
CA GLY A 11 18.45 -34.93 -0.69
C GLY A 11 17.36 -34.16 0.06
N LEU A 12 17.45 -34.10 1.39
CA LEU A 12 16.52 -33.32 2.23
C LEU A 12 16.62 -31.82 1.95
N LYS A 13 17.84 -31.29 1.83
CA LYS A 13 18.05 -29.88 1.47
C LYS A 13 17.46 -29.55 0.10
N LEU A 14 17.65 -30.40 -0.91
CA LEU A 14 17.06 -30.21 -2.23
C LEU A 14 15.52 -30.26 -2.20
N HIS A 15 14.93 -31.15 -1.40
CA HIS A 15 13.48 -31.21 -1.23
C HIS A 15 12.93 -29.91 -0.63
N SER A 16 13.54 -29.40 0.45
CA SER A 16 13.14 -28.13 1.06
C SER A 16 13.25 -26.93 0.11
N LEU A 17 14.23 -26.95 -0.81
CA LEU A 17 14.37 -25.91 -1.84
C LEU A 17 13.25 -25.96 -2.88
N GLU A 18 12.75 -27.15 -3.23
CA GLU A 18 11.62 -27.30 -4.15
C GLU A 18 10.31 -26.81 -3.49
N GLU A 19 10.10 -27.09 -2.21
CA GLU A 19 8.95 -26.57 -1.45
C GLU A 19 8.98 -25.04 -1.36
N ILE A 20 10.15 -24.45 -1.07
CA ILE A 20 10.31 -22.98 -1.08
C ILE A 20 9.97 -22.41 -2.46
N LYS A 21 10.46 -23.05 -3.52
CA LYS A 21 10.22 -22.60 -4.90
C LYS A 21 8.72 -22.62 -5.23
N GLU A 22 8.00 -23.67 -4.86
CA GLU A 22 6.55 -23.77 -5.07
C GLU A 22 5.79 -22.68 -4.29
N LEU A 23 6.17 -22.45 -3.02
CA LEU A 23 5.58 -21.38 -2.20
C LEU A 23 5.84 -19.98 -2.78
N LEU A 24 7.05 -19.72 -3.27
CA LEU A 24 7.39 -18.46 -3.93
C LEU A 24 6.64 -18.26 -5.25
N SER A 25 6.40 -19.34 -6.01
CA SER A 25 5.58 -19.29 -7.22
C SER A 25 4.16 -18.82 -6.91
N HIS A 26 3.52 -19.35 -5.85
CA HIS A 26 2.20 -18.90 -5.44
C HIS A 26 2.16 -17.45 -4.95
N VAL A 27 3.22 -16.97 -4.30
CA VAL A 27 3.33 -15.57 -3.91
C VAL A 27 3.39 -14.65 -5.13
N LEU A 28 4.14 -15.05 -6.17
CA LEU A 28 4.22 -14.30 -7.42
C LEU A 28 2.85 -14.23 -8.13
N GLU A 29 2.13 -15.35 -8.18
CA GLU A 29 0.78 -15.41 -8.75
C GLU A 29 -0.20 -14.44 -8.06
N ASP A 30 -0.15 -14.36 -6.72
CA ASP A 30 -0.99 -13.42 -5.97
C ASP A 30 -0.61 -11.96 -6.22
N VAL A 31 0.69 -11.64 -6.31
CA VAL A 31 1.16 -10.30 -6.63
C VAL A 31 0.67 -9.88 -8.02
N ASP A 32 0.78 -10.77 -9.00
CA ASP A 32 0.31 -10.53 -10.36
C ASP A 32 -1.21 -10.34 -10.42
N LEU A 33 -1.96 -11.11 -9.63
CA LEU A 33 -3.42 -10.94 -9.50
C LEU A 33 -3.78 -9.55 -8.97
N VAL A 34 -3.13 -9.11 -7.89
CA VAL A 34 -3.37 -7.78 -7.29
C VAL A 34 -3.03 -6.68 -8.27
N LYS A 35 -1.89 -6.80 -8.96
CA LYS A 35 -1.43 -5.83 -9.96
C LYS A 35 -2.40 -5.74 -11.13
N LYS A 36 -2.81 -6.87 -11.70
CA LYS A 36 -3.76 -6.93 -12.82
C LYS A 36 -5.10 -6.29 -12.45
N LYS A 37 -5.59 -6.54 -11.24
CA LYS A 37 -6.82 -5.90 -10.76
C LYS A 37 -6.62 -4.38 -10.61
N GLY A 38 -5.47 -3.95 -10.08
CA GLY A 38 -5.07 -2.53 -10.02
C GLY A 38 -5.09 -1.83 -11.37
N GLU A 39 -4.50 -2.46 -12.38
CA GLU A 39 -4.48 -1.94 -13.75
C GLU A 39 -5.89 -1.83 -14.34
N LEU A 40 -6.72 -2.87 -14.19
CA LEU A 40 -8.11 -2.83 -14.66
C LEU A 40 -8.95 -1.75 -13.98
N TRP A 41 -8.71 -1.50 -12.69
CA TRP A 41 -9.38 -0.44 -11.95
C TRP A 41 -8.97 0.95 -12.45
N ILE A 42 -7.67 1.17 -12.70
CA ILE A 42 -7.14 2.44 -13.26
C ILE A 42 -7.68 2.68 -14.68
N GLU A 43 -7.82 1.62 -15.47
CA GLU A 43 -8.37 1.68 -16.84
C GLU A 43 -9.90 1.81 -16.88
N GLU A 44 -10.58 1.96 -15.73
CA GLU A 44 -12.04 2.03 -15.61
C GLU A 44 -12.77 0.80 -16.20
N LYS A 45 -12.08 -0.34 -16.26
CA LYS A 45 -12.63 -1.64 -16.72
C LYS A 45 -13.20 -2.47 -15.57
N GLU A 46 -13.15 -1.94 -14.36
CA GLU A 46 -13.72 -2.53 -13.14
C GLU A 46 -14.64 -1.53 -12.45
N THR A 47 -15.72 -2.01 -11.82
CA THR A 47 -16.73 -1.17 -11.15
C THR A 47 -16.49 -0.96 -9.66
N SER A 48 -15.38 -1.49 -9.12
CA SER A 48 -15.02 -1.34 -7.72
C SER A 48 -14.82 0.14 -7.37
N THR A 49 -15.31 0.58 -6.21
CA THR A 49 -15.04 1.91 -5.68
C THR A 49 -13.60 2.03 -5.17
N PHE A 50 -13.11 3.26 -4.98
CA PHE A 50 -11.78 3.49 -4.40
C PHE A 50 -11.60 2.80 -3.03
N VAL A 51 -12.64 2.81 -2.19
CA VAL A 51 -12.61 2.19 -0.86
C VAL A 51 -12.48 0.68 -0.96
N GLU A 52 -13.29 0.05 -1.82
CA GLU A 52 -13.23 -1.39 -2.07
C GLU A 52 -11.88 -1.81 -2.64
N MET A 53 -11.31 -1.03 -3.57
CA MET A 53 -10.03 -1.34 -4.16
C MET A 53 -8.87 -1.19 -3.15
N LYS A 54 -8.90 -0.13 -2.35
CA LYS A 54 -7.94 0.08 -1.25
C LYS A 54 -8.01 -1.06 -0.23
N GLN A 55 -9.22 -1.48 0.15
CA GLN A 55 -9.42 -2.61 1.06
C GLN A 55 -8.87 -3.91 0.46
N PHE A 56 -9.21 -4.22 -0.78
CA PHE A 56 -8.71 -5.40 -1.49
C PHE A 56 -7.18 -5.47 -1.52
N ILE A 57 -6.51 -4.37 -1.90
CA ILE A 57 -5.04 -4.30 -1.92
C ILE A 57 -4.48 -4.54 -0.52
N THR A 58 -5.07 -3.93 0.51
CA THR A 58 -4.61 -4.07 1.89
C THR A 58 -4.74 -5.51 2.38
N GLU A 59 -5.89 -6.15 2.16
CA GLU A 59 -6.16 -7.54 2.53
C GLU A 59 -5.20 -8.49 1.83
N LYS A 60 -5.07 -8.38 0.50
CA LYS A 60 -4.18 -9.25 -0.27
C LYS A 60 -2.71 -9.06 0.07
N THR A 61 -2.28 -7.82 0.32
CA THR A 61 -0.91 -7.55 0.77
C THR A 61 -0.64 -8.23 2.11
N SER A 62 -1.61 -8.22 3.04
CA SER A 62 -1.49 -8.91 4.33
C SER A 62 -1.41 -10.44 4.16
N GLU A 63 -2.25 -11.01 3.31
CA GLU A 63 -2.21 -12.45 2.99
C GLU A 63 -0.87 -12.89 2.40
N ILE A 64 -0.35 -12.12 1.43
CA ILE A 64 0.95 -12.36 0.80
C ILE A 64 2.06 -12.30 1.86
N LEU A 65 2.07 -11.24 2.69
CA LEU A 65 3.07 -11.07 3.73
C LEU A 65 3.06 -12.25 4.72
N LYS A 66 1.87 -12.71 5.10
CA LYS A 66 1.69 -13.87 6.00
C LYS A 66 2.27 -15.15 5.39
N ARG A 67 2.05 -15.40 4.09
CA ARG A 67 2.67 -16.55 3.42
C ARG A 67 4.17 -16.43 3.39
N CYS A 68 4.73 -15.27 3.04
CA CYS A 68 6.17 -15.02 3.07
C CYS A 68 6.79 -15.29 4.45
N THR A 69 6.12 -14.89 5.54
CA THR A 69 6.59 -15.17 6.91
C THR A 69 6.46 -16.63 7.31
N SER A 70 5.54 -17.38 6.69
CA SER A 70 5.38 -18.82 6.97
C SER A 70 6.58 -19.60 6.45
N VAL A 71 7.07 -19.26 5.25
CA VAL A 71 8.28 -19.83 4.62
C VAL A 71 9.51 -19.69 5.52
N THR A 72 9.67 -18.56 6.21
CA THR A 72 10.82 -18.31 7.09
C THR A 72 10.66 -18.94 8.49
N SER A 73 9.44 -19.21 8.92
CA SER A 73 9.14 -19.77 10.25
C SER A 73 9.22 -21.29 10.34
N GLU A 74 8.98 -22.01 9.25
CA GLU A 74 9.05 -23.47 9.23
C GLU A 74 10.52 -23.96 9.26
N GLN A 75 11.45 -23.21 8.66
CA GLN A 75 12.88 -23.56 8.66
C GLN A 75 13.65 -23.15 9.92
N THR A 76 13.10 -22.27 10.76
CA THR A 76 13.77 -21.86 12.01
C THR A 76 13.54 -22.82 13.16
N LYS A 77 12.58 -23.74 13.06
CA LYS A 77 12.30 -24.74 14.11
C LYS A 77 13.19 -25.99 14.05
N GLU A 78 13.85 -26.26 12.93
CA GLU A 78 14.76 -27.42 12.79
C GLU A 78 16.23 -27.14 13.14
N LEU A 79 16.57 -25.89 13.49
CA LEU A 79 17.93 -25.49 13.87
C LEU A 79 18.12 -25.25 15.38
N ASP A 80 17.17 -25.67 16.22
CA ASP A 80 17.39 -25.78 17.68
C ASP A 80 18.18 -27.06 17.99
N VAL A 81 19.50 -26.99 17.76
CA VAL A 81 20.44 -27.87 18.46
C VAL A 81 20.33 -27.54 19.95
N PRO A 82 20.02 -28.50 20.84
CA PRO A 82 19.84 -28.18 22.25
C PRO A 82 21.15 -27.71 22.87
N ALA A 83 21.24 -26.41 23.16
CA ALA A 83 22.15 -25.88 24.15
C ALA A 83 21.53 -26.15 25.54
N LEU A 84 21.88 -27.29 26.12
CA LEU A 84 21.69 -27.63 27.51
C LEU A 84 22.94 -28.41 27.94
N SER A 85 23.61 -28.20 29.06
CA SER A 85 23.57 -27.20 30.13
C SER A 85 24.52 -27.83 31.16
N VAL A 86 25.66 -27.19 31.42
CA VAL A 86 26.53 -27.60 32.53
C VAL A 86 25.77 -27.29 33.82
N GLU A 87 25.23 -28.32 34.46
CA GLU A 87 24.78 -28.25 35.84
C GLU A 87 25.51 -29.33 36.65
N LYS A 88 26.27 -28.86 37.64
CA LYS A 88 26.97 -29.65 38.65
C LYS A 88 25.96 -30.47 39.46
N GLY A 89 26.28 -31.74 39.68
CA GLY A 89 25.67 -32.56 40.71
C GLY A 89 26.53 -33.77 41.00
N ASP A 90 27.27 -33.71 42.11
CA ASP A 90 28.09 -34.79 42.67
C ASP A 90 27.35 -36.14 42.70
N LYS A 91 28.08 -37.21 42.33
CA LYS A 91 28.12 -38.44 43.11
C LYS A 91 29.31 -39.30 42.71
N ASP A 92 30.10 -39.61 43.74
CA ASP A 92 31.24 -40.52 43.76
C ASP A 92 30.95 -41.85 43.04
N ASP A 93 31.89 -42.30 42.21
CA ASP A 93 32.41 -43.66 42.38
C ASP A 93 33.85 -43.76 41.88
N ALA A 94 34.66 -44.47 42.66
CA ALA A 94 36.11 -44.56 42.55
C ALA A 94 36.53 -45.62 41.54
N SER A 95 37.50 -45.30 40.66
CA SER A 95 38.50 -46.29 40.22
C SER A 95 39.67 -45.66 39.45
N SER A 96 40.79 -45.56 40.16
CA SER A 96 42.16 -45.92 39.73
C SER A 96 42.80 -45.31 38.47
N LYS A 97 43.79 -44.46 38.74
CA LYS A 97 45.13 -44.36 38.11
C LYS A 97 45.21 -44.30 36.58
N THR A 98 45.69 -43.16 36.07
CA THR A 98 47.06 -43.10 35.53
C THR A 98 47.59 -41.66 35.53
N VAL A 99 48.81 -41.54 36.03
CA VAL A 99 49.69 -40.39 35.91
C VAL A 99 50.04 -40.19 34.44
N THR A 100 49.74 -39.01 33.91
CA THR A 100 50.53 -38.45 32.80
C THR A 100 50.67 -36.96 33.06
N GLU A 101 51.85 -36.59 33.54
CA GLU A 101 52.38 -35.23 33.44
C GLU A 101 52.19 -34.74 32.00
N ILE A 102 51.29 -33.79 31.79
CA ILE A 102 51.34 -32.92 30.62
C ILE A 102 51.64 -31.52 31.14
N SER A 103 52.92 -31.21 31.03
CA SER A 103 53.51 -29.89 31.06
C SER A 103 52.74 -28.92 30.14
N THR A 104 51.80 -28.16 30.69
CA THR A 104 51.23 -26.96 30.05
C THR A 104 51.10 -25.83 31.07
N LEU A 105 52.22 -25.47 31.68
CA LEU A 105 52.41 -24.15 32.32
C LEU A 105 52.90 -23.10 31.31
N SER A 106 52.81 -23.40 30.00
CA SER A 106 53.10 -22.45 28.93
C SER A 106 51.82 -21.77 28.44
N SER A 107 51.72 -20.50 28.83
CA SER A 107 51.01 -19.42 28.14
C SER A 107 49.58 -19.03 28.57
N LYS A 108 49.42 -18.72 29.86
CA LYS A 108 48.39 -17.72 30.27
C LYS A 108 48.54 -16.40 29.49
N ASP A 109 49.78 -16.04 29.11
CA ASP A 109 50.07 -14.85 28.30
C ASP A 109 49.49 -14.94 26.87
N THR A 110 49.43 -16.13 26.24
CA THR A 110 48.88 -16.28 24.89
C THR A 110 47.35 -16.17 24.87
N VAL A 111 46.67 -16.66 25.90
CA VAL A 111 45.21 -16.51 26.04
C VAL A 111 44.84 -15.04 26.31
N TYR A 112 45.63 -14.34 27.14
CA TYR A 112 45.40 -12.92 27.41
C TYR A 112 45.64 -12.04 26.18
N LEU A 113 46.67 -12.37 25.37
CA LEU A 113 46.92 -11.71 24.09
C LEU A 113 45.77 -11.92 23.08
N GLN A 114 45.28 -13.15 22.92
CA GLN A 114 44.12 -13.44 22.06
C GLN A 114 42.84 -12.73 22.52
N LEU A 115 42.62 -12.65 23.84
CA LEU A 115 41.47 -11.94 24.39
C LEU A 115 41.58 -10.44 24.11
N THR A 116 42.77 -9.87 24.29
CA THR A 116 43.05 -8.44 24.01
C THR A 116 42.83 -8.12 22.53
N GLU A 117 43.26 -9.01 21.62
CA GLU A 117 43.03 -8.87 20.18
C GLU A 117 41.53 -8.90 19.84
N LYS A 118 40.77 -9.85 20.40
CA LYS A 118 39.31 -9.92 20.21
C LYS A 118 38.58 -8.69 20.77
N VAL A 119 39.00 -8.16 21.92
CA VAL A 119 38.43 -6.94 22.48
C VAL A 119 38.68 -5.73 21.56
N ASN A 120 39.90 -5.60 21.03
CA ASN A 120 40.23 -4.54 20.07
C ASN A 120 39.43 -4.68 18.76
N GLU A 121 39.20 -5.90 18.29
CA GLU A 121 38.36 -6.17 17.12
C GLU A 121 36.90 -5.77 17.37
N ILE A 122 36.36 -6.10 18.55
CA ILE A 122 35.01 -5.69 18.97
C ILE A 122 34.90 -4.17 19.02
N ASP A 123 35.87 -3.47 19.61
CA ASP A 123 35.86 -1.99 19.70
C ASP A 123 35.94 -1.34 18.31
N SER A 124 36.77 -1.88 17.42
CA SER A 124 36.86 -1.44 16.03
C SER A 124 35.52 -1.60 15.30
N ASN A 125 34.89 -2.78 15.44
CA ASN A 125 33.58 -3.08 14.85
C ASN A 125 32.48 -2.19 15.43
N PHE A 126 32.48 -1.97 16.75
CA PHE A 126 31.53 -1.08 17.40
C PHE A 126 31.67 0.37 16.91
N SER A 127 32.90 0.86 16.77
CA SER A 127 33.18 2.19 16.21
C SER A 127 32.68 2.32 14.77
N LEU A 128 32.88 1.29 13.94
CA LEU A 128 32.39 1.26 12.57
C LEU A 128 30.85 1.27 12.51
N GLN A 129 30.19 0.40 13.30
CA GLN A 129 28.73 0.35 13.36
C GLN A 129 28.13 1.65 13.90
N SER A 130 28.75 2.27 14.91
CA SER A 130 28.33 3.56 15.45
C SER A 130 28.35 4.66 14.38
N LYS A 131 29.39 4.68 13.52
CA LYS A 131 29.45 5.61 12.37
C LYS A 131 28.35 5.35 11.34
N GLN A 132 28.06 4.07 11.04
CA GLN A 132 26.97 3.71 10.13
C GLN A 132 25.60 4.11 10.69
N PHE A 133 25.36 3.86 11.98
CA PHE A 133 24.13 4.24 12.67
C PHE A 133 23.90 5.75 12.63
N LYS A 134 24.94 6.56 12.90
CA LYS A 134 24.87 8.03 12.78
C LYS A 134 24.50 8.47 11.36
N LYS A 135 25.07 7.84 10.33
CA LYS A 135 24.71 8.13 8.92
C LYS A 135 23.25 7.80 8.61
N LEU A 136 22.74 6.66 9.10
CA LEU A 136 21.34 6.28 8.93
C LEU A 136 20.41 7.25 9.65
N GLN A 137 20.76 7.66 10.87
CA GLN A 137 19.98 8.63 11.64
C GLN A 137 19.91 9.99 10.93
N GLN A 138 21.00 10.43 10.29
CA GLN A 138 20.98 11.66 9.49
C GLN A 138 20.07 11.51 8.26
N LYS A 139 20.22 10.42 7.49
CA LYS A 139 19.34 10.14 6.34
C LYS A 139 17.86 10.11 6.71
N LEU A 140 17.53 9.56 7.88
CA LEU A 140 16.16 9.53 8.38
C LEU A 140 15.61 10.95 8.64
N LYS A 141 16.41 11.83 9.27
CA LYS A 141 16.03 13.22 9.50
C LYS A 141 15.84 14.00 8.20
N ASP A 142 16.73 13.78 7.24
CA ASP A 142 16.65 14.42 5.93
C ASP A 142 15.37 13.97 5.21
N GLN A 143 15.05 12.67 5.24
CA GLN A 143 13.83 12.13 4.67
C GLN A 143 12.57 12.68 5.35
N GLN A 144 12.55 12.77 6.68
CA GLN A 144 11.43 13.38 7.41
C GLN A 144 11.21 14.84 7.00
N THR A 145 12.30 15.58 6.78
CA THR A 145 12.23 16.97 6.32
C THR A 145 11.69 17.07 4.90
N ILE A 146 12.10 16.18 4.00
CA ILE A 146 11.58 16.10 2.63
C ILE A 146 10.08 15.77 2.65
N ASN A 147 9.67 14.75 3.40
CA ASN A 147 8.28 14.34 3.50
C ASN A 147 7.40 15.50 3.99
N LYS A 148 7.82 16.21 5.04
CA LYS A 148 7.08 17.38 5.55
C LYS A 148 6.92 18.46 4.48
N ARG A 149 7.98 18.77 3.72
CA ARG A 149 7.88 19.74 2.61
C ARG A 149 6.92 19.28 1.51
N GLN A 150 6.87 17.97 1.25
CA GLN A 150 5.96 17.40 0.27
C GLN A 150 4.52 17.49 0.75
N GLU A 151 4.25 17.18 2.01
CA GLU A 151 2.93 17.34 2.65
C GLU A 151 2.45 18.79 2.54
N ASP A 152 3.28 19.76 2.96
CA ASP A 152 2.95 21.19 2.88
C ASP A 152 2.65 21.63 1.43
N THR A 153 3.38 21.08 0.46
CA THR A 153 3.20 21.39 -0.97
C THR A 153 1.91 20.79 -1.51
N ILE A 154 1.60 19.55 -1.14
CA ILE A 154 0.37 18.85 -1.56
C ILE A 154 -0.84 19.57 -0.98
N GLU A 155 -0.81 19.90 0.31
CA GLU A 155 -1.88 20.63 0.98
C GLU A 155 -2.14 21.99 0.31
N LYS A 156 -1.08 22.75 0.01
CA LYS A 156 -1.21 24.01 -0.72
C LYS A 156 -1.87 23.82 -2.09
N ARG A 157 -1.42 22.82 -2.87
CA ARG A 157 -1.98 22.54 -4.20
C ARG A 157 -3.45 22.12 -4.14
N LEU A 158 -3.84 21.32 -3.14
CA LEU A 158 -5.23 20.94 -2.93
C LEU A 158 -6.10 22.16 -2.62
N ASN A 159 -5.63 23.04 -1.73
CA ASN A 159 -6.35 24.27 -1.39
C ASN A 159 -6.48 25.22 -2.59
N ASP A 160 -5.44 25.34 -3.41
CA ASP A 160 -5.48 26.17 -4.62
C ASP A 160 -6.45 25.58 -5.66
N PHE A 161 -6.44 24.25 -5.84
CA PHE A 161 -7.37 23.55 -6.73
C PHE A 161 -8.82 23.68 -6.27
N GLU A 162 -9.09 23.53 -4.97
CA GLU A 162 -10.43 23.69 -4.41
C GLU A 162 -10.97 25.12 -4.65
N LYS A 163 -10.14 26.14 -4.42
CA LYS A 163 -10.51 27.54 -4.69
C LYS A 163 -10.82 27.77 -6.17
N GLU A 164 -9.97 27.27 -7.07
CA GLU A 164 -10.19 27.41 -8.52
C GLU A 164 -11.48 26.70 -8.95
N ASN A 165 -11.71 25.48 -8.46
CA ASN A 165 -12.90 24.70 -8.80
C ASN A 165 -14.18 25.36 -8.31
N ASN A 166 -14.19 25.83 -7.05
CA ASN A 166 -15.31 26.57 -6.49
C ASN A 166 -15.60 27.85 -7.26
N SER A 167 -14.55 28.57 -7.71
CA SER A 167 -14.71 29.74 -8.57
C SER A 167 -15.38 29.38 -9.91
N LYS A 168 -14.92 28.33 -10.59
CA LYS A 168 -15.48 27.88 -11.88
C LYS A 168 -16.93 27.39 -11.76
N ILE A 169 -17.25 26.68 -10.67
CA ILE A 169 -18.61 26.23 -10.39
C ILE A 169 -19.53 27.43 -10.19
N ASN A 170 -19.11 28.41 -9.39
CA ASN A 170 -19.88 29.63 -9.15
C ASN A 170 -20.10 30.44 -10.44
N GLU A 171 -19.08 30.56 -11.29
CA GLU A 171 -19.20 31.21 -12.59
C GLU A 171 -20.17 30.48 -13.50
N THR A 172 -20.06 29.15 -13.60
CA THR A 172 -20.96 28.31 -14.40
C THR A 172 -22.41 28.42 -13.92
N HIS A 173 -22.64 28.37 -12.61
CA HIS A 173 -23.97 28.56 -12.01
C HIS A 173 -24.54 29.94 -12.31
N LYS A 174 -23.71 30.98 -12.24
CA LYS A 174 -24.12 32.36 -12.56
C LYS A 174 -24.54 32.46 -14.03
N THR A 175 -23.72 31.99 -14.97
CA THR A 175 -24.02 32.01 -16.40
C THR A 175 -25.26 31.18 -16.73
N PHE A 176 -25.40 30.01 -16.12
CA PHE A 176 -26.60 29.18 -16.27
C PHE A 176 -27.87 29.93 -15.80
N ASN A 177 -27.81 30.58 -14.64
CA ASN A 177 -28.95 31.32 -14.11
C ASN A 177 -29.31 32.53 -14.99
N GLU A 178 -28.31 33.25 -15.51
CA GLU A 178 -28.53 34.35 -16.47
C GLU A 178 -29.25 33.84 -17.73
N ARG A 179 -28.75 32.75 -18.34
CA ARG A 179 -29.40 32.12 -19.51
C ARG A 179 -30.80 31.62 -19.21
N PHE A 180 -31.02 31.04 -18.03
CA PHE A 180 -32.33 30.57 -17.63
C PHE A 180 -33.34 31.72 -17.51
N GLN A 181 -32.92 32.88 -16.98
CA GLN A 181 -33.80 34.05 -16.93
C GLN A 181 -34.08 34.62 -18.33
N GLU A 182 -33.09 34.64 -19.23
CA GLU A 182 -33.30 35.04 -20.64
C GLU A 182 -34.37 34.16 -21.30
N ILE A 183 -34.21 32.82 -21.23
CA ILE A 183 -35.17 31.86 -21.79
C ILE A 183 -36.56 32.05 -21.18
N ARG A 184 -36.65 32.31 -19.87
CA ARG A 184 -37.93 32.55 -19.21
C ARG A 184 -38.63 33.80 -19.76
N VAL A 185 -37.88 34.88 -20.01
CA VAL A 185 -38.44 36.12 -20.59
C VAL A 185 -38.91 35.89 -22.03
N GLU A 186 -38.10 35.21 -22.84
CA GLU A 186 -38.46 34.85 -24.22
C GLU A 186 -39.72 34.00 -24.25
N PHE A 187 -39.78 32.96 -23.42
CA PHE A 187 -40.94 32.08 -23.33
C PHE A 187 -42.22 32.83 -22.93
N MET A 188 -42.15 33.70 -21.92
CA MET A 188 -43.31 34.49 -21.51
C MET A 188 -43.77 35.47 -22.59
N THR A 189 -42.83 36.03 -23.36
CA THR A 189 -43.14 36.93 -24.47
C THR A 189 -43.84 36.18 -25.61
N GLU A 190 -43.34 35.01 -25.99
CA GLU A 190 -43.95 34.16 -27.01
C GLU A 190 -45.34 33.68 -26.57
N LEU A 191 -45.49 33.28 -25.30
CA LEU A 191 -46.77 32.88 -24.73
C LEU A 191 -47.80 34.04 -24.79
N GLN A 192 -47.38 35.25 -24.48
CA GLN A 192 -48.24 36.43 -24.58
C GLN A 192 -48.63 36.74 -26.02
N ALA A 193 -47.70 36.61 -26.98
CA ALA A 193 -47.97 36.78 -28.40
C ALA A 193 -48.99 35.74 -28.90
N ALA A 194 -48.81 34.46 -28.57
CA ALA A 194 -49.73 33.38 -28.91
C ALA A 194 -51.13 33.60 -28.30
N SER A 195 -51.19 33.99 -27.01
CA SER A 195 -52.45 34.32 -26.34
C SER A 195 -53.19 35.48 -27.01
N SER A 196 -52.46 36.52 -27.41
CA SER A 196 -53.02 37.67 -28.13
C SER A 196 -53.57 37.27 -29.50
N PHE A 197 -52.84 36.44 -30.24
CA PHE A 197 -53.27 35.91 -31.53
C PHE A 197 -54.56 35.10 -31.41
N ILE A 198 -54.65 34.19 -30.43
CA ILE A 198 -55.86 33.39 -30.18
C ILE A 198 -57.04 34.30 -29.85
N SER A 199 -56.84 35.30 -29.00
CA SER A 199 -57.89 36.26 -28.63
C SER A 199 -58.39 37.05 -29.84
N GLN A 200 -57.48 37.45 -30.74
CA GLN A 200 -57.84 38.11 -31.99
C GLN A 200 -58.67 37.19 -32.90
N GLN A 201 -58.27 35.93 -33.04
CA GLN A 201 -59.01 34.94 -33.83
C GLN A 201 -60.42 34.68 -33.27
N GLN A 202 -60.55 34.59 -31.94
CA GLN A 202 -61.85 34.49 -31.28
C GLN A 202 -62.73 35.70 -31.57
N THR A 203 -62.18 36.91 -31.47
CA THR A 203 -62.91 38.16 -31.77
C THR A 203 -63.38 38.19 -33.23
N GLN A 204 -62.53 37.80 -34.17
CA GLN A 204 -62.87 37.73 -35.60
C GLN A 204 -63.99 36.70 -35.86
N TRP A 205 -63.90 35.54 -35.23
CA TRP A 205 -64.92 34.50 -35.32
C TRP A 205 -66.28 34.96 -34.78
N GLU A 206 -66.29 35.60 -33.61
CA GLU A 206 -67.51 36.15 -32.99
C GLU A 206 -68.15 37.21 -33.88
N THR A 207 -67.36 38.11 -34.44
CA THR A 207 -67.81 39.15 -35.38
C THR A 207 -68.48 38.53 -36.61
N LEU A 208 -67.82 37.55 -37.24
CA LEU A 208 -68.37 36.83 -38.39
C LEU A 208 -69.70 36.13 -38.06
N CYS A 209 -69.80 35.53 -36.88
CA CYS A 209 -71.03 34.88 -36.42
C CYS A 209 -72.19 35.87 -36.27
N VAL A 210 -71.93 37.10 -35.80
CA VAL A 210 -72.94 38.16 -35.72
C VAL A 210 -73.37 38.60 -37.11
N GLU A 211 -72.43 38.90 -38.01
CA GLU A 211 -72.74 39.32 -39.39
C GLU A 211 -73.58 38.27 -40.14
N LEU A 212 -73.28 36.99 -39.97
CA LEU A 212 -74.06 35.90 -40.57
C LEU A 212 -75.48 35.81 -40.00
N LYS A 213 -75.69 36.12 -38.72
CA LYS A 213 -77.03 36.17 -38.11
C LYS A 213 -77.84 37.36 -38.62
N GLU A 214 -77.19 38.50 -38.87
CA GLU A 214 -77.84 39.69 -39.43
C GLU A 214 -78.26 39.46 -40.88
N LYS A 215 -77.37 38.91 -41.72
CA LYS A 215 -77.67 38.58 -43.12
C LYS A 215 -78.81 37.57 -43.32
N LYS A 216 -79.13 36.75 -42.31
CA LYS A 216 -80.27 35.82 -42.37
C LYS A 216 -81.61 36.46 -42.04
N LYS A 217 -81.62 37.68 -41.48
CA LYS A 217 -82.83 38.42 -41.09
C LYS A 217 -83.31 39.38 -42.18
N THR A 218 -82.42 39.76 -43.09
CA THR A 218 -82.72 40.50 -44.32
C THR A 218 -83.09 39.56 -45.45
#